data_AF-A0A2V9C0A3-F1
#
_entry.id   AF-A0A2V9C0A3-F1
#
_cell.length_a   1.000
_cell.length_b   1.000
_cell.length_c   1.000
_cell.angle_alpha   90.00
_cell.angle_beta   90.00
_cell.angle_gamma   90.00
#
_symmetry.space_group_name_H-M   'P 1'
#
loop_
_entity.id
_entity.type
_entity.pdbx_description
1 polymer ?
#
loop_
_entity_poly.entity_id
_entity_poly.type
_entity_poly.pdbx_seq_one_letter_code
_entity_poly.pdbx_strand_id
1 'polypeptide(L)'
;LQNDYVKVYEVEVAPHESTLLHQHDRDYVYITIGDAQVTSAIPGRQEVHLKLADGEARFSRGGFAHVARNDADTPFRNVTIELLRPQGELRNLCLQVIANELAACPGTPEKSAPAATHTAWPEFKTGETRVILTRVKPRQKVNLRDSRWEQLIVAL
;
A
#
# COMPACT_ATOMS: atom_id res chain seq x y z
N LEU A 1 -15.88 1.25 1.38
CA LEU A 1 -16.23 0.99 -0.03
C LEU A 1 -16.00 -0.49 -0.32
N GLN A 2 -16.87 -1.17 -1.07
CA GLN A 2 -16.67 -2.59 -1.43
C GLN A 2 -17.28 -2.89 -2.81
N ASN A 3 -16.61 -3.73 -3.59
CA ASN A 3 -17.09 -4.31 -4.85
C ASN A 3 -16.58 -5.76 -5.02
N ASP A 4 -16.68 -6.34 -6.21
CA ASP A 4 -16.30 -7.73 -6.50
C ASP A 4 -14.78 -8.00 -6.49
N TYR A 5 -13.96 -6.95 -6.38
CA TYR A 5 -12.49 -7.02 -6.44
C TYR A 5 -11.85 -6.61 -5.13
N VAL A 6 -12.38 -5.58 -4.47
CA VAL A 6 -11.75 -4.95 -3.30
C VAL A 6 -12.77 -4.59 -2.23
N LYS A 7 -12.28 -4.58 -0.99
CA LYS A 7 -12.91 -3.88 0.14
C LYS A 7 -11.92 -2.85 0.66
N VAL A 8 -12.34 -1.59 0.67
CA VAL A 8 -11.52 -0.44 1.01
C VAL A 8 -12.10 0.27 2.23
N TYR A 9 -11.24 0.57 3.20
CA TYR A 9 -11.61 1.30 4.40
C TYR A 9 -10.43 2.14 4.90
N GLU A 10 -10.76 3.23 5.57
CA GLU A 10 -9.80 4.04 6.30
C GLU A 10 -9.65 3.49 7.71
N VAL A 11 -8.42 3.54 8.22
CA VAL A 11 -8.08 3.18 9.59
C VAL A 11 -7.50 4.42 10.25
N GLU A 12 -7.97 4.72 11.46
CA GLU A 12 -7.34 5.67 12.35
C GLU A 12 -7.13 5.01 13.71
N VAL A 13 -5.91 5.11 14.25
CA VAL A 13 -5.57 4.68 15.60
C VAL A 13 -4.98 5.88 16.33
N ALA A 14 -5.59 6.25 17.45
CA ALA A 14 -5.14 7.39 18.25
C ALA A 14 -3.69 7.20 18.76
N PRO A 15 -3.00 8.28 19.16
CA PRO A 15 -1.68 8.18 19.77
C PRO A 15 -1.65 7.17 20.91
N HIS A 16 -0.64 6.29 20.94
CA HIS A 16 -0.43 5.27 21.99
C HIS A 16 -1.54 4.24 22.16
N GLU A 17 -2.54 4.23 21.28
CA GLU A 17 -3.63 3.25 21.27
C GLU A 17 -3.35 2.10 20.31
N SER A 18 -4.21 1.08 20.38
CA SER A 18 -4.15 -0.07 19.49
C SER A 18 -5.50 -0.46 18.94
N THR A 19 -5.50 -1.09 17.76
CA THR A 19 -6.67 -1.84 17.30
C THR A 19 -6.99 -2.97 18.28
N LEU A 20 -8.20 -3.52 18.20
CA LEU A 20 -8.44 -4.86 18.74
C LEU A 20 -7.69 -5.91 17.91
N LEU A 21 -7.53 -7.10 18.49
CA LEU A 21 -7.05 -8.27 17.74
C LEU A 21 -8.04 -8.54 16.60
N HIS A 22 -7.55 -8.54 15.37
CA HIS A 22 -8.37 -8.79 14.19
C HIS A 22 -7.62 -9.67 13.19
N GLN A 23 -8.40 -10.36 12.36
CA GLN A 23 -7.94 -11.33 11.38
C GLN A 23 -7.98 -10.71 9.98
N HIS A 24 -6.90 -10.87 9.23
CA HIS A 24 -6.87 -10.64 7.79
C HIS A 24 -6.92 -11.98 7.07
N ASP A 25 -8.06 -12.35 6.49
CA ASP A 25 -8.19 -13.59 5.71
C ASP A 25 -7.71 -13.44 4.26
N ARG A 26 -7.56 -12.20 3.79
CA ARG A 26 -7.20 -11.86 2.41
C ARG A 26 -5.89 -11.10 2.38
N ASP A 27 -5.18 -11.24 1.27
CA ASP A 27 -4.05 -10.37 0.94
C ASP A 27 -4.55 -8.91 0.84
N TYR A 28 -3.73 -7.97 1.28
CA TYR A 28 -4.13 -6.56 1.27
C TYR A 28 -2.97 -5.63 0.96
N VAL A 29 -3.33 -4.44 0.46
CA VAL A 29 -2.44 -3.30 0.35
C VAL A 29 -2.90 -2.26 1.36
N TYR A 30 -1.95 -1.59 2.01
CA TYR A 30 -2.27 -0.40 2.80
C TYR A 30 -1.36 0.76 2.40
N ILE A 31 -1.90 1.96 2.51
CA ILE A 31 -1.19 3.19 2.18
C ILE A 31 -1.24 4.10 3.41
N THR A 32 -0.08 4.46 3.92
CA THR A 32 0.05 5.29 5.13
C THR A 32 -0.23 6.76 4.80
N ILE A 33 -0.97 7.45 5.67
CA ILE A 33 -1.26 8.88 5.57
C ILE A 33 -0.54 9.62 6.70
N GLY A 34 0.50 10.37 6.34
CA GLY A 34 1.49 10.93 7.26
C GLY A 34 2.56 9.92 7.66
N ASP A 35 3.67 10.42 8.20
CA ASP A 35 4.68 9.56 8.81
C ASP A 35 4.10 8.86 10.04
N ALA A 36 4.42 7.58 10.22
CA ALA A 36 3.90 6.77 11.33
C ALA A 36 4.94 5.81 11.92
N GLN A 37 4.78 5.53 13.20
CA GLN A 37 5.50 4.48 13.93
C GLN A 37 4.48 3.49 14.48
N VAL A 38 4.50 2.26 13.97
CA VAL A 38 3.48 1.26 14.24
C VAL A 38 4.11 -0.07 14.60
N THR A 39 3.61 -0.70 15.65
CA THR A 39 3.95 -2.08 15.98
C THR A 39 2.85 -3.01 15.47
N SER A 40 3.25 -4.03 14.70
CA SER A 40 2.40 -5.14 14.30
C SER A 40 2.69 -6.33 15.21
N ALA A 41 1.71 -6.67 16.06
CA ALA A 41 1.84 -7.73 17.07
C ALA A 41 0.98 -8.95 16.70
N ILE A 42 1.62 -10.00 16.20
CA ILE A 42 0.99 -11.30 15.97
C ILE A 42 1.14 -12.14 17.24
N PRO A 43 0.05 -12.68 17.82
CA PRO A 43 0.12 -13.49 19.04
C PRO A 43 1.14 -14.62 18.96
N GLY A 44 2.02 -14.72 19.97
CA GLY A 44 3.04 -15.76 20.06
C GLY A 44 4.23 -15.60 19.10
N ARG A 45 4.35 -14.48 18.40
CA ARG A 45 5.50 -14.14 17.56
C ARG A 45 6.21 -12.89 18.07
N GLN A 46 7.45 -12.71 17.62
CA GLN A 46 8.17 -11.46 17.85
C GLN A 46 7.42 -10.31 17.18
N GLU A 47 7.23 -9.21 17.91
CA GLU A 47 6.61 -7.99 17.38
C GLU A 47 7.47 -7.39 16.27
N VAL A 48 6.81 -6.81 15.26
CA VAL A 48 7.48 -6.10 14.17
C VAL A 48 7.22 -4.61 14.31
N HIS A 49 8.29 -3.84 14.50
CA HIS A 49 8.22 -2.38 14.58
C HIS A 49 8.43 -1.78 13.19
N LEU A 50 7.49 -0.95 12.78
CA LEU A 50 7.43 -0.35 11.45
C LEU A 50 7.61 1.16 11.58
N LYS A 51 8.56 1.70 10.82
CA LYS A 51 8.59 3.12 10.46
C LYS A 51 8.03 3.24 9.05
N LEU A 52 6.95 3.99 8.91
CA LEU A 52 6.20 4.14 7.67
C LEU A 52 6.26 5.61 7.26
N ALA A 53 6.59 5.86 6.00
CA ALA A 53 6.59 7.22 5.44
C ALA A 53 5.22 7.62 4.89
N ASP A 54 4.94 8.92 4.84
CA ASP A 54 3.75 9.44 4.19
C ASP A 54 3.63 8.98 2.72
N GLY A 55 2.45 8.45 2.36
CA GLY A 55 2.16 7.90 1.03
C GLY A 55 2.84 6.56 0.74
N GLU A 56 3.54 5.94 1.71
CA GLU A 56 4.14 4.63 1.53
C GLU A 56 3.06 3.56 1.41
N ALA A 57 3.08 2.83 0.29
CA ALA A 57 2.26 1.65 0.08
C ALA A 57 3.02 0.40 0.53
N ARG A 58 2.33 -0.56 1.17
CA ARG A 58 2.87 -1.87 1.49
C ARG A 58 1.87 -2.97 1.19
N PHE A 59 2.40 -4.16 0.92
CA PHE A 59 1.62 -5.37 0.70
C PHE A 59 1.80 -6.33 1.87
N SER A 60 0.72 -6.99 2.29
CA SER A 60 0.77 -8.10 3.23
C SER A 60 -0.03 -9.29 2.71
N ARG A 61 0.52 -10.49 2.94
CA ARG A 61 -0.24 -11.74 2.77
C ARG A 61 -1.28 -11.84 3.88
N GLY A 62 -2.47 -12.36 3.56
CA GLY A 62 -3.48 -12.71 4.55
C GLY A 62 -3.16 -13.99 5.31
N GLY A 63 -4.15 -14.48 6.06
CA GLY A 63 -4.08 -15.71 6.86
C GLY A 63 -3.50 -15.53 8.27
N PHE A 64 -3.56 -14.31 8.83
CA PHE A 64 -3.04 -14.04 10.17
C PHE A 64 -3.92 -13.05 10.95
N ALA A 65 -3.86 -13.15 12.27
CA ALA A 65 -4.44 -12.17 13.18
C ALA A 65 -3.34 -11.35 13.85
N HIS A 66 -3.60 -10.06 14.03
CA HIS A 66 -2.68 -9.18 14.74
C HIS A 66 -3.39 -8.02 15.43
N VAL A 67 -2.64 -7.32 16.26
CA VAL A 67 -2.94 -5.98 16.77
C VAL A 67 -2.00 -5.00 16.07
N ALA A 68 -2.55 -3.89 15.55
CA ALA A 68 -1.77 -2.75 15.12
C ALA A 68 -1.77 -1.70 16.24
N ARG A 69 -0.60 -1.39 16.78
CA ARG A 69 -0.41 -0.41 17.86
C ARG A 69 0.31 0.82 17.32
N ASN A 70 -0.22 1.99 17.62
CA ASN A 70 0.42 3.25 17.29
C ASN A 70 1.40 3.61 18.40
N ASP A 71 2.69 3.73 18.06
CA ASP A 71 3.76 4.05 19.01
C ASP A 71 4.10 5.55 19.03
N ALA A 72 3.39 6.36 18.24
CA ALA A 72 3.66 7.79 18.08
C ALA A 72 2.68 8.68 18.86
N ASP A 73 3.08 9.94 19.04
CA ASP A 73 2.25 11.01 19.65
C ASP A 73 1.19 11.59 18.68
N THR A 74 1.18 11.12 17.43
CA THR A 74 0.23 11.54 16.38
C THR A 74 -0.65 10.37 15.94
N PRO A 75 -1.89 10.60 15.49
CA PRO A 75 -2.75 9.52 15.01
C PRO A 75 -2.11 8.76 13.84
N PHE A 76 -2.13 7.43 13.91
CA PHE A 76 -1.79 6.57 12.77
C PHE A 76 -3.00 6.49 11.85
N ARG A 77 -2.81 6.85 10.58
CA ARG A 77 -3.86 6.77 9.56
C ARG A 77 -3.40 5.99 8.34
N ASN A 78 -4.28 5.18 7.79
CA ASN A 78 -4.04 4.52 6.51
C ASN A 78 -5.34 4.30 5.73
N VAL A 79 -5.20 4.06 4.43
CA VAL A 79 -6.22 3.39 3.63
C VAL A 79 -5.81 1.94 3.47
N THR A 80 -6.66 1.01 3.90
CA THR A 80 -6.48 -0.42 3.67
C THR A 80 -7.39 -0.91 2.56
N ILE A 81 -6.83 -1.73 1.66
CA ILE A 81 -7.44 -2.29 0.47
C ILE A 81 -7.28 -3.80 0.54
N GLU A 82 -8.31 -4.50 1.03
CA GLU A 82 -8.36 -5.96 0.99
C GLU A 82 -8.65 -6.43 -0.44
N LEU A 83 -7.82 -7.34 -0.95
CA LEU A 83 -7.91 -7.89 -2.29
C LEU A 83 -8.74 -9.18 -2.25
N LEU A 84 -9.96 -9.14 -2.77
CA LEU A 84 -10.95 -10.21 -2.59
C LEU A 84 -10.70 -11.43 -3.50
N ARG A 85 -9.84 -11.28 -4.52
CA ARG A 85 -9.41 -12.36 -5.42
C ARG A 85 -8.06 -12.94 -4.95
N PRO A 86 -7.79 -14.24 -5.16
CA PRO A 86 -6.48 -14.83 -4.88
C PRO A 86 -5.38 -14.14 -5.69
N GLN A 87 -4.33 -13.63 -5.04
CA GLN A 87 -3.34 -12.79 -5.73
C GLN A 87 -2.21 -13.58 -6.41
N GLY A 88 -2.01 -14.85 -6.08
CA GLY A 88 -0.95 -15.66 -6.68
C GLY A 88 0.46 -15.14 -6.39
N GLU A 89 1.34 -15.21 -7.38
CA GLU A 89 2.75 -14.83 -7.28
C GLU A 89 2.91 -13.31 -7.09
N LEU A 90 3.63 -12.89 -6.04
CA LEU A 90 4.02 -11.50 -5.80
C LEU A 90 5.38 -11.24 -6.47
N ARG A 91 5.58 -10.05 -7.03
CA ARG A 91 6.88 -9.63 -7.60
C ARG A 91 7.18 -8.18 -7.27
N ASN A 92 8.41 -7.93 -6.83
CA ASN A 92 8.96 -6.59 -6.71
C ASN A 92 9.06 -5.92 -8.09
N LEU A 93 8.74 -4.62 -8.15
CA LEU A 93 9.07 -3.77 -9.31
C LEU A 93 9.95 -2.63 -8.79
N CYS A 94 9.45 -1.40 -8.67
CA CYS A 94 10.19 -0.29 -8.05
C CYS A 94 10.18 -0.33 -6.52
N LEU A 95 9.13 -0.91 -5.91
CA LEU A 95 9.03 -1.11 -4.47
C LEU A 95 9.51 -2.51 -4.09
N GLN A 96 10.32 -2.58 -3.04
CA GLN A 96 10.74 -3.83 -2.42
C GLN A 96 9.69 -4.31 -1.41
N VAL A 97 8.74 -5.12 -1.88
CA VAL A 97 7.69 -5.73 -1.05
C VAL A 97 8.05 -7.14 -0.56
N ILE A 98 8.86 -7.87 -1.32
CA ILE A 98 9.46 -9.14 -0.93
C ILE A 98 10.86 -8.88 -0.39
N ALA A 99 11.10 -9.28 0.85
CA ALA A 99 12.41 -9.18 1.48
C ALA A 99 13.44 -10.00 0.70
N ASN A 100 14.65 -9.44 0.57
CA ASN A 100 15.81 -10.09 -0.07
C ASN A 100 15.66 -10.46 -1.56
N GLU A 101 14.60 -10.02 -2.23
CA GLU A 101 14.50 -10.04 -3.69
C GLU A 101 14.85 -8.66 -4.26
N LEU A 102 15.64 -8.62 -5.33
CA LEU A 102 16.02 -7.38 -5.98
C LEU A 102 14.79 -6.69 -6.57
N ALA A 103 14.55 -5.44 -6.16
CA ALA A 103 13.65 -4.55 -6.87
C ALA A 103 14.27 -4.19 -8.22
N ALA A 104 13.60 -4.58 -9.30
CA ALA A 104 13.98 -4.20 -10.66
C ALA A 104 12.96 -3.18 -11.16
N CYS A 105 13.21 -1.90 -10.85
CA CYS A 105 12.38 -0.82 -11.38
C CYS A 105 12.56 -0.77 -12.90
N PRO A 106 11.54 -1.20 -13.69
CA PRO A 106 11.71 -1.34 -15.13
C PRO A 106 11.80 0.04 -15.77
N GLY A 107 13.03 0.42 -16.12
CA GLY A 107 13.36 1.71 -16.74
C GLY A 107 13.32 2.85 -15.72
N THR A 108 14.43 3.59 -15.62
CA THR A 108 14.35 5.02 -15.29
C THR A 108 13.21 5.62 -16.12
N PRO A 109 12.38 6.54 -15.57
CA PRO A 109 11.47 7.30 -16.40
C PRO A 109 12.31 7.81 -17.55
N GLU A 110 12.01 7.39 -18.79
CA GLU A 110 12.50 8.08 -19.97
C GLU A 110 12.44 9.55 -19.61
N LYS A 111 13.61 10.22 -19.51
CA LYS A 111 13.79 11.60 -19.03
C LYS A 111 12.48 12.30 -19.23
N SER A 112 11.68 12.42 -18.15
CA SER A 112 10.27 12.78 -18.28
C SER A 112 10.27 13.97 -19.20
N ALA A 113 9.67 13.82 -20.40
CA ALA A 113 9.73 14.87 -21.39
C ALA A 113 9.42 16.18 -20.65
N PRO A 114 10.12 17.31 -20.86
CA PRO A 114 9.98 18.49 -20.01
C PRO A 114 8.51 18.92 -19.76
N ALA A 115 7.58 18.52 -20.64
CA ALA A 115 6.14 18.69 -20.57
C ALA A 115 5.33 17.61 -19.80
N ALA A 116 5.92 16.58 -19.21
CA ALA A 116 5.18 15.52 -18.52
C ALA A 116 4.45 16.07 -17.28
N THR A 117 3.15 15.83 -17.17
CA THR A 117 2.29 16.35 -16.10
C THR A 117 2.41 15.56 -14.80
N HIS A 118 2.93 14.34 -14.86
CA HIS A 118 3.04 13.40 -13.75
C HIS A 118 4.18 12.41 -13.99
N THR A 119 4.57 11.69 -12.94
CA THR A 119 5.40 10.46 -13.03
C THR A 119 4.58 9.27 -12.57
N ALA A 120 4.72 8.13 -13.24
CA ALA A 120 4.08 6.87 -12.86
C ALA A 120 5.16 5.81 -12.61
N TRP A 121 5.19 5.25 -11.40
CA TRP A 121 6.16 4.28 -10.96
C TRP A 121 5.46 2.95 -10.67
N PRO A 122 5.79 1.87 -11.39
CA PRO A 122 5.22 0.56 -11.09
C PRO A 122 5.87 0.02 -9.81
N GLU A 123 5.13 -0.06 -8.72
CA GLU A 123 5.69 -0.38 -7.41
C GLU A 123 5.86 -1.90 -7.24
N PHE A 124 4.80 -2.65 -7.43
CA PHE A 124 4.84 -4.11 -7.42
C PHE A 124 3.65 -4.68 -8.19
N LYS A 125 3.67 -5.99 -8.40
CA LYS A 125 2.51 -6.69 -8.94
C LYS A 125 2.31 -8.05 -8.31
N THR A 126 1.10 -8.55 -8.41
CA THR A 126 0.74 -9.93 -8.15
C THR A 126 0.34 -10.61 -9.47
N GLY A 127 -0.22 -11.82 -9.41
CA GLY A 127 -0.88 -12.48 -10.54
C GLY A 127 -2.14 -11.73 -11.00
N GLU A 128 -2.82 -11.04 -10.10
CA GLU A 128 -4.13 -10.38 -10.36
C GLU A 128 -4.07 -8.85 -10.31
N THR A 129 -3.18 -8.27 -9.51
CA THR A 129 -3.16 -6.84 -9.19
C THR A 129 -1.84 -6.20 -9.57
N ARG A 130 -1.88 -4.94 -10.01
CA ARG A 130 -0.70 -4.11 -10.22
C ARG A 130 -0.85 -2.82 -9.43
N VAL A 131 0.20 -2.41 -8.74
CA VAL A 131 0.22 -1.16 -7.98
C VAL A 131 1.17 -0.17 -8.66
N ILE A 132 0.66 1.03 -8.93
CA ILE A 132 1.38 2.10 -9.60
C ILE A 132 1.23 3.37 -8.75
N LEU A 133 2.36 3.94 -8.33
CA LEU A 133 2.37 5.26 -7.69
C LEU A 133 2.42 6.33 -8.77
N THR A 134 1.40 7.18 -8.80
CA THR A 134 1.38 8.34 -9.69
C THR A 134 1.54 9.63 -8.91
N ARG A 135 2.62 10.38 -9.18
CA ARG A 135 2.82 11.73 -8.63
C ARG A 135 2.49 12.76 -9.69
N VAL A 136 1.43 13.54 -9.45
CA VAL A 136 1.00 14.62 -10.34
C VAL A 136 1.73 15.90 -9.93
N LYS A 137 2.30 16.63 -10.91
CA LYS A 137 2.98 17.90 -10.63
C LYS A 137 1.96 18.96 -10.16
N PRO A 138 2.38 19.94 -9.35
CA PRO A 138 1.50 21.03 -8.92
C PRO A 138 0.80 21.72 -10.09
N ARG A 139 -0.51 21.95 -9.94
CA ARG A 139 -1.39 22.60 -10.94
C ARG A 139 -1.49 21.85 -12.28
N GLN A 140 -1.09 20.59 -12.34
CA GLN A 140 -1.26 19.75 -13.52
C GLN A 140 -2.44 18.81 -13.37
N LYS A 141 -2.86 18.22 -14.48
CA LYS A 141 -3.90 17.19 -14.54
C LYS A 141 -3.37 15.96 -15.27
N VAL A 142 -3.91 14.80 -14.91
CA VAL A 142 -3.61 13.52 -15.55
C VAL A 142 -4.90 12.73 -15.74
N ASN A 143 -4.98 11.97 -16.83
CA ASN A 143 -5.98 10.93 -17.00
C ASN A 143 -5.31 9.58 -16.72
N LEU A 144 -5.75 8.87 -15.67
CA LEU A 144 -5.17 7.60 -15.23
C LEU A 144 -5.89 6.38 -15.81
N ARG A 145 -6.90 6.57 -16.66
CA ARG A 145 -7.73 5.49 -17.16
C ARG A 145 -6.93 4.53 -18.07
N ASP A 146 -6.95 3.26 -17.74
CA ASP A 146 -6.46 2.16 -18.59
C ASP A 146 -7.61 1.17 -18.82
N SER A 147 -8.19 1.17 -20.02
CA SER A 147 -9.34 0.33 -20.34
C SER A 147 -9.05 -1.18 -20.37
N ARG A 148 -7.80 -1.59 -20.20
CA ARG A 148 -7.42 -3.01 -20.11
C ARG A 148 -7.59 -3.58 -18.71
N TRP A 149 -7.83 -2.73 -17.71
CA TRP A 149 -7.89 -3.11 -16.30
C TRP A 149 -9.08 -2.47 -15.62
N GLU A 150 -9.66 -3.18 -14.66
CA GLU A 150 -10.48 -2.55 -13.64
C GLU A 150 -9.56 -1.78 -12.68
N GLN A 151 -9.89 -0.53 -12.36
CA GLN A 151 -8.98 0.36 -11.65
C GLN A 151 -9.62 0.91 -10.37
N LEU A 152 -8.87 0.80 -9.27
CA LEU A 152 -9.09 1.59 -8.06
C LEU A 152 -8.07 2.73 -8.04
N ILE A 153 -8.55 3.97 -7.95
CA ILE A 153 -7.70 5.15 -7.75
C ILE A 153 -7.86 5.58 -6.29
N VAL A 154 -6.75 5.58 -5.56
CA VAL A 154 -6.67 6.20 -4.23
C VAL A 154 -5.93 7.51 -4.39
N ALA A 155 -6.63 8.62 -4.15
CA ALA A 155 -6.06 9.95 -4.13
C ALA A 155 -5.87 10.37 -2.67
N LEU A 156 -4.65 10.81 -2.35
CA LEU A 156 -4.25 11.31 -1.03
C LEU A 156 -4.05 12.83 -1.08
#